data_AF-I4WG23-F1
#
_entry.id   AF-I4WG23-F1
#
_cell.length_a   1.000
_cell.length_b   1.000
_cell.length_c   1.000
_cell.angle_alpha   90.00
_cell.angle_beta   90.00
_cell.angle_gamma   90.00
#
_symmetry.space_group_name_H-M   'P 1'
#
loop_
_entity.id
_entity.type
_entity.pdbx_description
1 polymer ?
#
loop_
_entity_poly.entity_id
_entity_poly.type
_entity_poly.pdbx_seq_one_letter_code
_entity_poly.pdbx_strand_id
1 'polypeptide(L)' 'AAPLAAVEALVARQHLPLRKMILRRHEDGEDRLDLLFDTAVRDTQLLALAEELRKLEGLQAVLLEPAPGTVHPPAD' A
#
# COMPACT_ATOMS: atom_id res chain seq x y z
N ALA A 1 -18.78 4.06 -3.93
CA ALA A 1 -17.84 5.01 -3.30
C ALA A 1 -16.52 4.93 -4.06
N ALA A 2 -15.80 6.04 -4.24
CA ALA A 2 -14.55 6.01 -5.00
C ALA A 2 -13.53 5.09 -4.32
N PRO A 3 -12.83 4.21 -5.05
CA PRO A 3 -11.89 3.23 -4.47
C PRO A 3 -10.83 3.89 -3.59
N LEU A 4 -10.38 5.10 -3.95
CA LEU A 4 -9.45 5.91 -3.16
C LEU A 4 -9.94 6.19 -1.72
N ALA A 5 -11.20 6.62 -1.57
CA ALA A 5 -11.76 6.96 -0.27
C ALA A 5 -11.85 5.73 0.66
N ALA A 6 -12.08 4.55 0.08
CA ALA A 6 -12.07 3.30 0.83
C ALA A 6 -10.64 2.95 1.31
N VAL A 7 -9.63 3.16 0.46
CA VAL A 7 -8.22 2.99 0.86
C VAL A 7 -7.85 3.93 2.00
N GLU A 8 -8.20 5.21 1.89
CA GLU A 8 -7.93 6.21 2.94
C GLU A 8 -8.57 5.81 4.27
N ALA A 9 -9.84 5.41 4.27
CA ALA A 9 -10.53 4.96 5.46
C ALA A 9 -9.86 3.73 6.08
N LEU A 10 -9.38 2.80 5.26
CA LEU A 10 -8.74 1.57 5.72
C LEU A 10 -7.37 1.84 6.35
N VAL A 11 -6.56 2.67 5.72
CA VAL A 11 -5.25 3.08 6.24
C VAL A 11 -5.41 3.88 7.54
N ALA A 12 -6.40 4.79 7.60
CA ALA A 12 -6.71 5.55 8.80
C ALA A 12 -7.10 4.65 9.99
N ARG A 13 -7.82 3.55 9.74
CA ARG A 13 -8.23 2.59 10.77
C ARG A 13 -7.10 1.71 11.30
N GLN A 14 -6.10 1.42 10.46
CA GLN A 14 -4.96 0.58 10.82
C GLN A 14 -3.92 1.32 11.68
N HIS A 15 -4.08 2.65 11.89
CA HIS A 15 -3.16 3.49 12.67
C HIS A 15 -1.69 3.33 12.24
N LEU A 16 -1.46 3.09 10.96
CA LEU A 16 -0.13 2.93 10.42
C LEU A 16 0.59 4.29 10.39
N PRO A 17 1.92 4.33 10.50
CA PRO A 17 2.72 5.55 10.42
C PRO A 17 2.79 6.05 8.97
N LEU A 18 1.65 6.32 8.35
CA LEU A 18 1.56 6.82 6.99
C LEU A 18 2.15 8.24 6.95
N ARG A 19 3.22 8.40 6.18
CA ARG A 19 3.87 9.69 5.96
C ARG A 19 3.24 10.43 4.80
N LYS A 20 2.98 9.72 3.71
CA LYS A 20 2.49 10.33 2.47
C LYS A 20 1.71 9.34 1.64
N MET A 21 0.64 9.81 1.02
CA MET A 21 -0.09 9.08 -0.01
C MET A 21 0.04 9.84 -1.33
N ILE A 22 0.40 9.14 -2.40
CA ILE A 22 0.62 9.74 -3.72
C ILE A 22 -0.27 9.02 -4.73
N LEU A 23 -1.27 9.73 -5.24
CA LEU A 23 -2.08 9.25 -6.35
C LEU A 23 -1.46 9.73 -7.66
N ARG A 24 -1.13 8.79 -8.54
CA ARG A 24 -0.61 9.05 -9.88
C ARG A 24 -1.52 8.40 -10.90
N ARG A 25 -2.02 9.18 -11.85
CA ARG A 25 -2.71 8.64 -13.01
C ARG A 25 -1.69 8.18 -14.03
N HIS A 26 -1.77 6.92 -14.43
CA HIS A 26 -1.01 6.35 -15.52
C HIS A 26 -1.65 6.73 -16.87
N GLU A 27 -0.83 6.83 -17.91
CA GLU A 27 -1.28 7.23 -19.25
C GLU A 27 -2.25 6.21 -19.87
N ASP A 28 -2.19 4.95 -19.41
CA ASP A 28 -3.12 3.87 -19.78
C ASP A 28 -4.53 4.01 -19.16
N GLY A 29 -4.75 5.07 -18.34
CA GLY A 29 -6.03 5.33 -17.69
C GLY A 29 -6.18 4.66 -16.31
N GLU A 30 -5.16 3.95 -15.84
CA GLU A 30 -5.12 3.35 -14.52
C GLU A 30 -4.61 4.34 -13.47
N ASP A 31 -5.11 4.24 -12.24
CA ASP A 31 -4.68 5.08 -11.13
C ASP A 31 -3.77 4.26 -10.19
N ARG A 32 -2.51 4.68 -10.04
CA ARG A 32 -1.54 4.11 -9.10
C ARG A 32 -1.54 4.90 -7.80
N LEU A 33 -1.68 4.21 -6.67
CA LEU A 33 -1.63 4.80 -5.34
C LEU A 33 -0.40 4.28 -4.60
N ASP A 34 0.54 5.17 -4.30
CA ASP A 34 1.73 4.84 -3.52
C ASP A 34 1.57 5.34 -2.09
N LEU A 35 1.73 4.43 -1.12
CA LEU A 35 1.67 4.71 0.32
C LEU A 35 3.09 4.68 0.89
N LEU A 36 3.57 5.82 1.36
CA LEU A 36 4.86 5.94 2.02
C LEU A 36 4.66 5.99 3.52
N PHE A 37 5.36 5.10 4.24
CA PHE A 37 5.36 5.05 5.69
C PHE A 37 6.62 5.73 6.26
N ASP A 38 6.49 6.36 7.42
CA ASP A 38 7.57 7.11 8.07
C ASP A 38 8.62 6.17 8.71
N THR A 39 8.14 5.04 9.25
CA THR A 39 8.96 4.01 9.90
C THR A 39 8.77 2.66 9.22
N ALA A 40 9.71 1.74 9.44
CA ALA A 40 9.54 0.35 9.03
C ALA A 40 8.26 -0.24 9.65
N VAL A 41 7.31 -0.58 8.79
CA VAL A 41 6.10 -1.31 9.17
C VAL A 41 6.42 -2.80 9.16
N ARG A 42 5.93 -3.55 10.15
CA ARG A 42 6.15 -5.00 10.21
C ARG A 42 5.50 -5.67 8.99
N ASP A 43 6.15 -6.70 8.46
CA ASP A 43 5.65 -7.46 7.29
C ASP A 43 4.23 -7.99 7.52
N THR A 44 3.92 -8.48 8.73
CA THR A 44 2.58 -8.95 9.09
C THR A 44 1.51 -7.86 9.02
N GLN A 45 1.85 -6.61 9.36
CA GLN A 45 0.92 -5.48 9.25
C GLN A 45 0.75 -5.05 7.79
N LEU A 46 1.83 -5.06 7.00
CA LEU A 46 1.77 -4.77 5.56
C LEU A 46 0.96 -5.83 4.80
N LEU A 47 1.16 -7.11 5.12
CA LEU A 47 0.38 -8.22 4.56
C LEU A 47 -1.10 -8.09 4.92
N ALA A 48 -1.43 -7.85 6.19
CA ALA A 48 -2.81 -7.64 6.61
C ALA A 48 -3.45 -6.43 5.89
N LEU A 49 -2.70 -5.33 5.74
CA LEU A 49 -3.16 -4.18 4.95
C LEU A 49 -3.41 -4.55 3.49
N ALA A 50 -2.46 -5.24 2.84
CA ALA A 50 -2.56 -5.63 1.44
C ALA A 50 -3.73 -6.59 1.18
N GLU A 51 -4.01 -7.51 2.10
CA GLU A 51 -5.16 -8.41 2.01
C GLU A 51 -6.48 -7.64 2.13
N GLU A 52 -6.57 -6.69 3.06
CA GLU A 52 -7.75 -5.85 3.20
C GLU A 52 -7.96 -4.94 1.99
N LEU A 53 -6.89 -4.37 1.43
CA LEU A 53 -6.94 -3.59 0.19
C LEU A 53 -7.39 -4.43 -1.00
N ARG A 54 -6.93 -5.69 -1.10
CA ARG A 54 -7.36 -6.64 -2.14
C ARG A 54 -8.85 -6.95 -2.13
N LYS A 55 -9.52 -6.79 -0.98
CA LYS A 55 -10.97 -7.01 -0.85
C LYS A 55 -11.80 -5.83 -1.37
N LEU A 56 -11.17 -4.68 -1.62
CA LEU A 56 -11.86 -3.51 -2.13
C LEU A 56 -12.14 -3.68 -3.63
N GLU A 57 -13.40 -3.51 -4.02
CA GLU A 57 -13.80 -3.52 -5.42
C GLU A 57 -13.17 -2.34 -6.19
N GLY A 58 -12.53 -2.63 -7.32
CA GLY A 58 -11.89 -1.64 -8.19
C GLY A 58 -10.37 -1.51 -8.05
N LEU A 59 -9.74 -2.27 -7.14
CA LEU A 59 -8.29 -2.41 -7.07
C LEU A 59 -7.83 -3.60 -7.92
N GLN A 60 -7.03 -3.35 -8.96
CA GLN A 60 -6.48 -4.43 -9.79
C GLN A 60 -5.36 -5.19 -9.10
N ALA A 61 -4.41 -4.47 -8.48
CA ALA A 61 -3.21 -5.05 -7.90
C ALA A 61 -2.72 -4.24 -6.70
N VAL A 62 -2.09 -4.95 -5.75
CA VAL A 62 -1.40 -4.37 -4.61
C VAL A 62 0.03 -4.89 -4.65
N LEU A 63 0.99 -3.97 -4.67
CA LEU A 63 2.42 -4.26 -4.68
C LEU A 63 3.01 -3.80 -3.36
N LEU A 64 3.75 -4.69 -2.71
CA LEU A 64 4.53 -4.39 -1.51
C LEU A 64 5.98 -4.18 -1.95
N GLU A 65 6.42 -2.93 -2.00
CA GLU A 65 7.81 -2.61 -2.29
C GLU A 65 8.60 -2.53 -0.96
N PRO A 66 9.66 -3.32 -0.78
CA PRO A 66 10.53 -3.17 0.37
C PRO A 66 11.23 -1.80 0.33
N ALA A 67 11.49 -1.21 1.49
CA ALA A 67 12.25 0.03 1.56
C ALA A 67 13.62 -0.15 0.87
N PRO A 68 14.08 0.83 0.07
CA PRO A 68 15.40 0.75 -0.56
C PRO A 68 16.46 0.69 0.54
N GLY A 69 17.06 -0.50 0.72
CA GLY A 69 18.01 -0.79 1.81
C GLY A 69 17.70 -2.06 2.59
N THR A 70 16.50 -2.65 2.45
CA THR A 70 16.23 -4.00 2.96
C THR A 70 16.82 -5.02 1.99
N VAL A 71 18.11 -5.30 2.15
CA VAL A 71 18.74 -6.47 1.52
C VAL A 71 18.02 -7.71 2.04
N HIS A 72 17.20 -8.32 1.21
CA HIS A 72 16.79 -9.70 1.42
C HIS A 72 18.08 -10.53 1.35
N PRO A 73 18.51 -11.24 2.41
CA PRO A 73 19.61 -12.16 2.25
C PRO A 73 19.22 -13.18 1.17
N PRO A 74 20.15 -13.60 0.30
CA PRO A 74 19.86 -14.67 -0.64
C PRO A 74 19.37 -15.88 0.18
N ALA A 75 18.23 -16.42 -0.21
CA ALA A 75 17.79 -17.71 0.30
C ALA A 75 18.82 -18.75 -0.16
N ASP A 76 19.56 -19.29 0.80
CA ASP A 76 20.45 -20.45 0.64
C ASP A 76 19.61 -21.73 0.44
#